data_AF-G7QD49-F1
#
_entry.id   AF-G7QD49-F1
#
_cell.length_a   1.000
_cell.length_b   1.000
_cell.length_c   1.000
_cell.angle_alpha   90.00
_cell.angle_beta   90.00
_cell.angle_gamma   90.00
#
_symmetry.space_group_name_H-M   'P 1'
#
loop_
_entity.id
_entity.type
_entity.pdbx_description
1 polymer ?
#
loop_
_entity_poly.entity_id
_entity_poly.type
_entity_poly.pdbx_seq_one_letter_code
_entity_poly.pdbx_strand_id
1 'polypeptide(L)'
;MSEKRVKETTILLRNQGKTIKLELFPAAAWGGPAGSYRLRLDGCWHSPGCDKYAYFTPSGVAGLLVAHLGGEPAETDVRPELCRGDRVRVPCADGGYLKTFVAGAPVLGIDGRWWVWAGGCEDPVAVDTLLSGDRGAL
;
A
#
# COMPACT_ATOMS: atom_id res chain seq x y z
N MET A 1 -14.85 4.52 -31.23
CA MET A 1 -14.47 5.95 -31.33
C MET A 1 -13.20 6.18 -30.52
N SER A 2 -12.21 6.84 -31.11
CA SER A 2 -10.98 7.22 -30.39
C SER A 2 -11.30 8.29 -29.34
N GLU A 3 -10.93 8.05 -28.09
CA GLU A 3 -11.04 9.07 -27.02
C GLU A 3 -10.11 10.23 -27.36
N LYS A 4 -10.64 11.46 -27.31
CA LYS A 4 -9.91 12.67 -27.71
C LYS A 4 -9.19 13.35 -26.55
N ARG A 5 -9.57 13.04 -25.31
CA ARG A 5 -8.96 13.62 -24.12
C ARG A 5 -7.52 13.14 -23.95
N VAL A 6 -6.68 14.02 -23.44
CA VAL A 6 -5.27 13.73 -23.16
C VAL A 6 -5.19 12.72 -22.02
N LYS A 7 -4.55 11.59 -22.31
CA LYS A 7 -4.13 10.62 -21.29
C LYS A 7 -2.93 11.19 -20.53
N GLU A 8 -2.92 11.02 -19.21
CA GLU A 8 -1.76 11.44 -18.42
C GLU A 8 -0.66 10.39 -18.49
N THR A 9 -1.02 9.12 -18.31
CA THR A 9 -0.05 8.03 -18.35
C THR A 9 -0.68 6.70 -18.80
N THR A 10 0.16 5.71 -19.05
CA THR A 10 -0.23 4.35 -19.40
C THR A 10 0.66 3.37 -18.65
N ILE A 11 0.05 2.39 -18.00
CA ILE A 11 0.73 1.30 -17.29
C ILE A 11 0.45 0.02 -18.07
N LEU A 12 1.51 -0.71 -18.42
CA LEU A 12 1.41 -2.06 -18.99
C LEU A 12 1.81 -3.06 -17.91
N LEU A 13 0.84 -3.83 -17.45
CA LEU A 13 1.07 -4.91 -16.49
C LEU A 13 1.12 -6.23 -17.24
N ARG A 14 2.25 -6.93 -17.17
CA ARG A 14 2.41 -8.28 -17.72
C ARG A 14 2.58 -9.29 -16.60
N ASN A 15 1.68 -10.25 -16.50
CA ASN A 15 1.68 -11.28 -15.45
C ASN A 15 1.34 -12.64 -16.06
N GLN A 16 2.21 -13.65 -15.86
CA GLN A 16 2.03 -15.03 -16.34
C GLN A 16 1.52 -15.14 -17.81
N GLY A 17 2.10 -14.34 -18.70
CA GLY A 17 1.74 -14.34 -20.13
C GLY A 17 0.49 -13.53 -20.49
N LYS A 18 -0.28 -13.03 -19.52
CA LYS A 18 -1.35 -12.04 -19.74
C LYS A 18 -0.77 -10.64 -19.68
N THR A 19 -1.26 -9.75 -20.54
CA THR A 19 -0.91 -8.33 -20.52
C THR A 19 -2.19 -7.52 -20.39
N ILE A 20 -2.18 -6.57 -19.46
CA ILE A 20 -3.27 -5.62 -19.24
C ILE A 20 -2.71 -4.23 -19.47
N LYS A 21 -3.40 -3.44 -20.28
CA LYS A 21 -3.08 -2.05 -20.55
C LYS A 21 -4.04 -1.15 -19.77
N LEU A 22 -3.50 -0.43 -18.78
CA LEU A 22 -4.23 0.54 -17.99
C LEU A 22 -3.89 1.96 -18.46
N GLU A 23 -4.87 2.69 -18.97
CA GLU A 23 -4.73 4.08 -19.41
C GLU A 23 -5.38 5.00 -18.38
N LEU A 24 -4.59 5.95 -17.84
CA LEU A 24 -5.02 6.89 -16.81
C LEU A 24 -5.32 8.23 -17.46
N PHE A 25 -6.54 8.72 -17.22
CA PHE A 25 -6.96 10.05 -17.64
C PHE A 25 -7.30 10.89 -16.41
N PRO A 26 -6.85 12.16 -16.30
CA PRO A 26 -7.19 13.01 -15.17
C PRO A 26 -8.72 13.17 -15.07
N ALA A 27 -9.28 12.91 -13.88
CA ALA A 27 -10.73 13.03 -13.66
C ALA A 27 -11.26 14.45 -13.94
N ALA A 28 -10.42 15.46 -13.77
CA ALA A 28 -10.73 16.86 -14.09
C ALA A 28 -11.25 17.07 -15.52
N ALA A 29 -10.85 16.24 -16.49
CA ALA A 29 -11.34 16.32 -17.87
C ALA A 29 -12.83 15.93 -18.05
N TRP A 30 -13.48 15.47 -16.97
CA TRP A 30 -14.91 15.18 -16.85
C TRP A 30 -15.56 15.93 -15.68
N GLY A 31 -14.88 16.92 -15.09
CA GLY A 31 -15.36 17.61 -13.88
C GLY A 31 -15.31 16.74 -12.62
N GLY A 32 -14.54 15.65 -12.64
CA GLY A 32 -14.32 14.81 -11.47
C GLY A 32 -13.31 15.39 -10.47
N PRO A 33 -13.08 14.69 -9.34
CA PRO A 33 -12.21 15.16 -8.27
C PRO A 33 -10.76 15.35 -8.71
N ALA A 34 -10.09 16.39 -8.18
CA ALA A 34 -8.67 16.61 -8.42
C ALA A 34 -7.83 15.49 -7.79
N GLY A 35 -6.72 15.12 -8.46
CA GLY A 35 -5.85 14.02 -8.01
C GLY A 35 -6.40 12.62 -8.25
N SER A 36 -7.57 12.49 -8.85
CA SER A 36 -8.17 11.21 -9.23
C SER A 36 -8.12 10.98 -10.74
N TYR A 37 -8.30 9.73 -11.14
CA TYR A 37 -8.21 9.28 -12.52
C TYR A 37 -9.48 8.55 -12.96
N ARG A 38 -9.83 8.70 -14.24
CA ARG A 38 -10.72 7.79 -14.93
C ARG A 38 -9.88 6.78 -15.71
N LEU A 39 -10.22 5.50 -15.62
CA LEU A 39 -9.37 4.40 -16.09
C LEU A 39 -9.96 3.72 -17.32
N ARG A 40 -9.11 3.39 -18.32
CA ARG A 40 -9.43 2.38 -19.34
C ARG A 40 -8.55 1.15 -19.18
N LEU A 41 -9.16 -0.02 -19.16
CA LEU A 41 -8.53 -1.34 -19.18
C LEU A 41 -8.69 -1.92 -20.59
N ASP A 42 -7.58 -2.17 -21.28
CA ASP A 42 -7.56 -2.77 -22.62
C ASP A 42 -8.51 -2.06 -23.62
N GLY A 43 -8.61 -0.74 -23.49
CA GLY A 43 -9.48 0.10 -24.31
C GLY A 43 -10.94 0.18 -23.85
N CYS A 44 -11.33 -0.45 -22.76
CA CYS A 44 -12.68 -0.36 -22.18
C CYS A 44 -12.69 0.54 -20.94
N TRP A 45 -13.68 1.42 -20.79
CA TRP A 45 -13.83 2.22 -19.57
C TRP A 45 -14.09 1.29 -18.39
N HIS A 46 -13.24 1.39 -17.37
CA HIS A 46 -13.42 0.65 -16.13
C HIS A 46 -14.38 1.44 -15.23
N SER A 47 -15.55 0.87 -14.95
CA SER A 47 -16.59 1.50 -14.12
C SER A 47 -17.32 0.43 -13.30
N PRO A 48 -16.67 -0.08 -12.24
CA PRO A 48 -17.31 -1.02 -11.33
C PRO A 48 -18.48 -0.31 -10.63
N GLY A 49 -19.65 -0.93 -10.60
CA GLY A 49 -20.85 -0.37 -9.98
C GLY A 49 -21.87 0.29 -10.93
N CYS A 50 -21.69 0.20 -12.25
CA CYS A 50 -22.60 0.75 -13.27
C CYS A 50 -22.74 2.29 -13.27
N ASP A 51 -21.94 3.02 -12.49
CA ASP A 51 -21.86 4.46 -12.60
C ASP A 51 -21.26 4.87 -13.96
N LYS A 52 -21.87 5.87 -14.60
CA LYS A 52 -21.41 6.41 -15.89
C LYS A 52 -19.97 6.92 -15.83
N TYR A 53 -19.51 7.32 -14.64
CA TYR A 53 -18.16 7.81 -14.36
C TYR A 53 -17.67 7.28 -13.00
N ALA A 54 -16.76 6.31 -13.01
CA ALA A 54 -15.98 5.93 -11.82
C ALA A 54 -14.62 6.66 -11.83
N TYR A 55 -14.26 7.25 -10.69
CA TYR A 55 -12.97 7.93 -10.49
C TYR A 55 -12.16 7.23 -9.41
N PHE A 56 -10.87 7.07 -9.65
CA PHE A 56 -9.93 6.31 -8.82
C PHE A 56 -8.86 7.24 -8.29
N THR A 57 -8.66 7.25 -6.98
CA THR A 57 -7.48 7.87 -6.35
C THR A 57 -6.22 7.08 -6.70
N PRO A 58 -5.00 7.61 -6.44
CA PRO A 58 -3.77 6.83 -6.61
C PRO A 58 -3.80 5.49 -5.86
N SER A 59 -4.36 5.48 -4.64
CA SER A 59 -4.55 4.24 -3.86
C SER A 59 -5.53 3.28 -4.53
N GLY A 60 -6.61 3.78 -5.14
CA GLY A 60 -7.54 2.95 -5.91
C GLY A 60 -6.90 2.34 -7.16
N VAL A 61 -6.02 3.09 -7.84
CA VAL A 61 -5.21 2.56 -8.96
C VAL A 61 -4.26 1.47 -8.47
N ALA A 62 -3.58 1.67 -7.34
CA ALA A 62 -2.71 0.67 -6.75
C ALA A 62 -3.47 -0.62 -6.40
N GLY A 63 -4.64 -0.50 -5.76
CA GLY A 63 -5.51 -1.64 -5.45
C GLY A 63 -5.92 -2.43 -6.70
N LEU A 64 -6.26 -1.74 -7.80
CA LEU A 64 -6.59 -2.38 -9.08
C LEU A 64 -5.38 -3.14 -9.66
N LEU A 65 -4.18 -2.58 -9.58
CA LEU A 65 -2.96 -3.25 -10.04
C LEU A 65 -2.66 -4.51 -9.20
N VAL A 66 -2.83 -4.43 -7.87
CA VAL A 66 -2.66 -5.58 -6.97
C VAL A 66 -3.64 -6.70 -7.29
N ALA A 67 -4.92 -6.38 -7.51
CA ALA A 67 -5.93 -7.35 -7.93
C ALA A 67 -5.54 -8.07 -9.24
N HIS A 68 -4.94 -7.35 -10.20
CA HIS A 68 -4.47 -7.94 -11.46
C HIS A 68 -3.13 -8.72 -11.34
N LEU A 69 -2.37 -8.48 -10.28
CA LEU A 69 -1.19 -9.29 -9.94
C LEU A 69 -1.57 -10.66 -9.37
N GLY A 70 -2.84 -10.88 -9.01
CA GLY A 70 -3.30 -12.11 -8.37
C GLY A 70 -3.19 -12.08 -6.84
N GLY A 71 -2.92 -10.90 -6.26
CA GLY A 71 -3.08 -10.67 -4.83
C GLY A 71 -4.51 -10.26 -4.51
N GLU A 72 -5.01 -10.65 -3.35
CA GLU A 72 -6.05 -9.85 -2.68
C GLU A 72 -5.56 -8.40 -2.64
N PRO A 73 -6.43 -7.38 -2.82
CA PRO A 73 -6.03 -6.00 -2.59
C PRO A 73 -5.31 -5.98 -1.26
N ALA A 74 -4.07 -5.47 -1.23
CA ALA A 74 -3.31 -5.44 0.00
C ALA A 74 -4.19 -4.66 0.98
N GLU A 75 -4.81 -5.38 1.93
CA GLU A 75 -5.37 -4.75 3.09
C GLU A 75 -4.21 -3.93 3.62
N THR A 76 -4.39 -2.61 3.65
CA THR A 76 -3.49 -1.77 4.42
C THR A 76 -3.54 -2.36 5.80
N ASP A 77 -2.46 -3.06 6.15
CA ASP A 77 -2.39 -3.86 7.36
C ASP A 77 -2.82 -2.95 8.52
N VAL A 78 -3.63 -3.45 9.44
CA VAL A 78 -4.21 -2.59 10.48
C VAL A 78 -3.06 -1.96 11.24
N ARG A 79 -3.11 -0.64 11.45
CA ARG A 79 -2.05 0.08 12.16
C ARG A 79 -1.80 -0.63 13.51
N PRO A 80 -0.57 -1.10 13.78
CA PRO A 80 -0.26 -1.78 15.03
C PRO A 80 -0.53 -0.87 16.23
N GLU A 81 -1.13 -1.44 17.27
CA GLU A 81 -1.37 -0.78 18.56
C GLU A 81 -0.09 -0.73 19.41
N LEU A 82 1.02 -0.28 18.83
CA LEU A 82 2.28 -0.06 19.54
C LEU A 82 2.41 1.40 19.96
N CYS A 83 2.59 1.61 21.26
CA CYS A 83 2.83 2.90 21.87
C CYS A 83 4.32 3.10 22.17
N ARG A 84 4.74 4.36 22.19
CA ARG A 84 6.08 4.70 22.69
C ARG A 84 6.24 4.21 24.14
N GLY A 85 7.32 3.48 24.39
CA GLY A 85 7.63 2.88 25.69
C GLY A 85 7.27 1.40 25.80
N ASP A 86 6.51 0.85 24.85
CA ASP A 86 6.18 -0.58 24.85
C ASP A 86 7.43 -1.43 24.72
N ARG A 87 7.53 -2.49 25.52
CA ARG A 87 8.68 -3.39 25.54
C ARG A 87 8.61 -4.36 24.38
N VAL A 88 9.67 -4.39 23.59
CA VAL A 88 9.81 -5.24 22.40
C VAL A 88 11.16 -5.95 22.40
N ARG A 89 11.22 -7.06 21.67
CA ARG A 89 12.47 -7.75 21.37
C ARG A 89 12.74 -7.62 19.87
N VAL A 90 13.85 -6.99 19.53
CA VAL A 90 14.31 -6.81 18.14
C VAL A 90 15.31 -7.91 17.81
N PRO A 91 15.09 -8.72 16.75
CA PRO A 91 16.05 -9.72 16.32
C PRO A 91 17.36 -9.08 15.86
N CYS A 92 18.49 -9.67 16.25
CA CYS A 92 19.83 -9.24 15.89
C CYS A 92 20.45 -10.19 14.86
N ALA A 93 21.43 -9.70 14.09
CA ALA A 93 22.07 -10.48 13.03
C ALA A 93 22.84 -11.71 13.55
N ASP A 94 23.23 -11.72 14.82
CA ASP A 94 23.87 -12.83 15.52
C ASP A 94 22.88 -13.93 15.96
N GLY A 95 21.60 -13.80 15.61
CA GLY A 95 20.52 -14.71 16.02
C GLY A 95 20.01 -14.44 17.44
N GLY A 96 20.54 -13.43 18.13
CA GLY A 96 20.08 -12.95 19.42
C GLY A 96 18.91 -11.97 19.32
N TYR A 97 18.52 -11.41 20.47
CA TYR A 97 17.50 -10.37 20.54
C TYR A 97 17.95 -9.21 21.43
N LEU A 98 17.76 -8.00 20.93
CA LEU A 98 17.87 -6.78 21.73
C LEU A 98 16.53 -6.53 22.43
N LYS A 99 16.54 -6.62 23.77
CA LYS A 99 15.41 -6.19 24.61
C LYS A 99 15.41 -4.68 24.70
N THR A 100 14.40 -4.03 24.12
CA THR A 100 14.32 -2.57 24.06
C THR A 100 12.86 -2.09 24.14
N PHE A 101 12.64 -0.81 23.85
CA PHE A 101 11.34 -0.17 23.83
C PHE A 101 11.07 0.51 22.48
N VAL A 102 9.79 0.60 22.13
CA VAL A 102 9.30 1.40 21.01
C VAL A 102 9.61 2.88 21.27
N ALA A 103 10.35 3.52 20.38
CA ALA A 103 10.81 4.90 20.50
C ALA A 103 9.90 5.91 19.78
N GLY A 104 9.02 5.46 18.88
CA GLY A 104 8.12 6.31 18.09
C GLY A 104 6.87 5.56 17.63
N ALA A 105 5.93 6.30 17.03
CA ALA A 105 4.72 5.70 16.48
C ALA A 105 5.03 4.81 15.26
N PRO A 106 4.27 3.72 15.02
CA PRO A 106 4.38 2.94 13.79
C PRO A 106 4.11 3.80 12.55
N VAL A 107 4.90 3.59 11.50
CA VAL A 107 4.83 4.26 10.20
C VAL A 107 4.65 3.22 9.10
N LEU A 108 3.72 3.45 8.18
CA LEU A 108 3.52 2.58 7.03
C LEU A 108 4.58 2.89 5.97
N GLY A 109 5.41 1.90 5.65
CA GLY A 109 6.43 1.98 4.61
C GLY A 109 5.84 1.91 3.21
N ILE A 110 6.60 2.36 2.22
CA ILE A 110 6.21 2.28 0.79
C ILE A 110 6.13 0.82 0.29
N ASP A 111 6.77 -0.09 1.01
CA ASP A 111 6.70 -1.54 0.82
C ASP A 111 5.41 -2.17 1.38
N GLY A 112 4.52 -1.36 1.97
CA GLY A 112 3.27 -1.82 2.57
C GLY A 112 3.40 -2.45 3.95
N ARG A 113 4.59 -2.37 4.58
CA ARG A 113 4.84 -2.92 5.92
C ARG A 113 4.79 -1.83 6.99
N TRP A 114 4.41 -2.19 8.20
CA TRP A 114 4.54 -1.29 9.34
C TRP A 114 5.95 -1.34 9.92
N TRP A 115 6.52 -0.16 10.11
CA TRP A 115 7.85 0.04 10.65
C TRP A 115 7.77 0.84 11.94
N VAL A 116 8.67 0.57 12.88
CA VAL A 116 8.72 1.33 14.14
C VAL A 116 10.16 1.61 14.54
N TRP A 117 10.39 2.78 15.12
CA TRP A 117 11.66 3.10 15.75
C TRP A 117 11.77 2.37 17.09
N ALA A 118 12.88 1.68 17.31
CA ALA A 118 13.18 0.99 18.57
C ALA A 118 14.45 1.57 19.20
N GLY A 119 14.50 1.64 20.52
CA GLY A 119 15.66 2.17 21.23
C GLY A 119 16.92 1.35 20.94
N GLY A 120 18.03 2.01 20.60
CA GLY A 120 19.30 1.33 20.30
C GLY A 120 19.40 0.73 18.89
N CYS A 121 18.38 0.90 18.05
CA CYS A 121 18.44 0.58 16.62
C CYS A 121 18.76 1.84 15.81
N GLU A 122 19.67 1.74 14.85
CA GLU A 122 20.00 2.85 13.93
C GLU A 122 18.92 3.06 12.87
N ASP A 123 18.29 1.96 12.44
CA ASP A 123 17.21 1.94 11.45
C ASP A 123 15.87 1.52 12.07
N PRO A 124 14.73 1.95 11.50
CA PRO A 124 13.42 1.47 11.92
C PRO A 124 13.29 -0.04 11.64
N VAL A 125 12.59 -0.74 12.53
CA VAL A 125 12.43 -2.20 12.51
C VAL A 125 11.03 -2.55 12.04
N ALA A 126 10.91 -3.58 11.20
CA ALA A 126 9.62 -4.06 10.73
C ALA A 126 8.84 -4.68 11.90
N VAL A 127 7.59 -4.24 12.09
CA VAL A 127 6.76 -4.61 13.25
C VAL A 127 6.49 -6.11 13.30
N ASP A 128 6.34 -6.76 12.15
CA ASP A 128 6.12 -8.21 12.00
C ASP A 128 7.32 -9.07 12.46
N THR A 129 8.50 -8.47 12.62
CA THR A 129 9.69 -9.15 13.16
C THR A 129 9.86 -8.98 14.66
N LEU A 130 9.08 -8.11 15.29
CA LEU A 130 9.15 -7.86 16.73
C LEU A 130 8.48 -8.99 17.49
N LEU A 131 9.15 -9.46 18.54
CA LEU A 131 8.50 -10.32 19.52
C LEU A 131 7.99 -9.46 20.67
N SER A 132 6.69 -9.56 20.96
CA SER A 132 6.10 -8.99 22.17
C SER A 132 6.92 -9.43 23.38
N GLY A 133 7.37 -8.48 24.19
CA GLY A 133 7.91 -8.81 25.50
C GLY A 133 6.73 -9.27 26.35
N ASP A 134 6.60 -10.58 26.59
CA ASP A 134 5.55 -11.10 27.47
C ASP A 134 5.49 -10.26 28.75
N ARG A 135 4.26 -9.81 29.08
CA ARG A 135 3.93 -9.44 30.45
C ARG A 135 4.12 -10.72 31.26
N GLY A 136 5.23 -10.81 31.99
CA GLY A 136 5.37 -11.76 33.07
C GLY A 136 4.13 -11.66 33.95
N ALA A 137 3.49 -12.80 34.15
CA ALA A 137 2.36 -12.97 35.05
C ALA A 137 2.65 -12.32 36.41
N LEU A 138 1.66 -11.59 36.93
CA LEU A 138 1.45 -11.42 38.36
C LEU A 138 0.31 -12.33 38.77
#